data_AF-A0A101XHQ6-F1
#
_entry.id   AF-A0A101XHQ6-F1
#
_cell.length_a   1.000
_cell.length_b   1.000
_cell.length_c   1.000
_cell.angle_alpha   90.00
_cell.angle_beta   90.00
_cell.angle_gamma   90.00
#
_symmetry.space_group_name_H-M   'P 1'
#
loop_
_entity.id
_entity.type
_entity.pdbx_description
1 polymer ?
#
loop_
_entity_poly.entity_id
_entity_poly.type
_entity_poly.pdbx_seq_one_letter_code
_entity_poly.pdbx_strand_id
1 'polypeptide(L)'
;MSATTKANRGVGKKIREYINLMLWVFKVAKKPDRDDYMSIVKIGGLLVVVLGAYSLIFNFIFYLLVTPHFSIPYPENIIVLATIVVIIAALSIVLIISTRNMGKQTKKGGKS
;
A
#
# COMPACT_ATOMS: atom_id res chain seq x y z
N MET A 1 -53.01 -16.17 -1.30
CA MET A 1 -51.74 -15.41 -1.21
C MET A 1 -50.59 -16.40 -1.01
N SER A 2 -49.66 -16.49 -1.98
CA SER A 2 -48.61 -17.52 -1.99
C SER A 2 -47.58 -17.35 -0.87
N ALA A 3 -47.17 -18.46 -0.24
CA ALA A 3 -46.15 -18.53 0.81
C ALA A 3 -44.81 -17.91 0.38
N THR A 4 -44.50 -17.92 -0.92
CA THR A 4 -43.29 -17.33 -1.51
C THR A 4 -43.25 -15.81 -1.39
N THR A 5 -44.41 -15.13 -1.43
CA THR A 5 -44.49 -13.66 -1.30
C THR A 5 -44.28 -13.19 0.15
N LYS A 6 -44.66 -14.01 1.14
CA LYS A 6 -44.38 -13.75 2.57
C LYS A 6 -42.89 -13.94 2.90
N ALA A 7 -42.25 -14.96 2.34
CA ALA A 7 -40.82 -15.22 2.52
C ALA A 7 -39.95 -14.09 1.95
N ASN A 8 -40.23 -13.62 0.72
CA ASN A 8 -39.49 -12.50 0.11
C ASN A 8 -39.66 -11.17 0.88
N ARG A 9 -40.82 -10.92 1.49
CA ARG A 9 -41.01 -9.76 2.38
C ARG A 9 -40.18 -9.85 3.67
N GLY A 10 -39.91 -11.06 4.17
CA GLY A 10 -39.07 -11.29 5.35
C GLY A 10 -37.59 -11.02 5.08
N VAL A 11 -37.09 -11.44 3.91
CA VAL A 11 -35.69 -11.20 3.50
C VAL A 11 -35.43 -9.72 3.25
N GLY A 12 -36.35 -9.03 2.55
CA GLY A 12 -36.23 -7.58 2.33
C GLY A 12 -36.22 -6.76 3.62
N LYS A 13 -36.97 -7.17 4.64
CA LYS A 13 -36.91 -6.53 5.97
C LYS A 13 -35.56 -6.71 6.66
N LYS A 14 -34.99 -7.93 6.65
CA LYS A 14 -33.66 -8.20 7.22
C LYS A 14 -32.57 -7.38 6.53
N ILE A 15 -32.58 -7.31 5.19
CA ILE A 15 -31.61 -6.50 4.44
C ILE A 15 -31.71 -5.03 4.83
N ARG A 16 -32.93 -4.49 4.98
CA ARG A 16 -33.14 -3.11 5.39
C ARG A 16 -32.63 -2.82 6.81
N GLU A 17 -32.78 -3.77 7.74
CA GLU A 17 -32.19 -3.68 9.07
C GLU A 17 -30.66 -3.68 9.02
N TYR A 18 -30.04 -4.57 8.23
CA TYR A 18 -28.57 -4.59 8.07
C TYR A 18 -28.03 -3.29 7.46
N ILE A 19 -28.72 -2.73 6.47
CA ILE A 19 -28.33 -1.44 5.86
C ILE A 19 -28.44 -0.32 6.89
N ASN A 20 -29.54 -0.27 7.65
CA ASN A 20 -29.70 0.73 8.70
C ASN A 20 -28.62 0.61 9.78
N LEU A 21 -28.22 -0.61 10.15
CA LEU A 21 -27.16 -0.86 11.10
C LEU A 21 -25.80 -0.42 10.55
N MET A 22 -25.48 -0.73 9.30
CA MET A 22 -24.26 -0.23 8.63
C MET A 22 -24.23 1.31 8.59
N LEU A 23 -25.33 1.95 8.19
CA LEU A 23 -25.42 3.41 8.16
C LEU A 23 -25.26 4.03 9.54
N TRP A 24 -25.80 3.39 10.58
CA TRP A 24 -25.60 3.82 11.96
C TRP A 24 -24.13 3.72 12.37
N VAL A 25 -23.46 2.60 12.05
CA VAL A 25 -22.02 2.44 12.30
C VAL A 25 -21.20 3.50 11.58
N PHE A 26 -21.47 3.77 10.30
CA PHE A 26 -20.78 4.84 9.55
C PHE A 26 -21.07 6.25 10.09
N LYS A 27 -22.23 6.46 10.73
CA LYS A 27 -22.58 7.73 11.36
C LYS A 27 -21.87 7.94 12.70
N VAL A 28 -21.71 6.87 13.49
CA VAL A 28 -21.04 6.91 14.81
C VAL A 28 -19.51 6.84 14.67
N ALA A 29 -19.01 6.19 13.63
CA ALA A 29 -17.58 6.08 13.37
C ALA A 29 -16.93 7.46 13.19
N LYS A 30 -15.83 7.70 13.91
CA LYS A 30 -15.02 8.89 13.74
C LYS A 30 -14.37 8.85 12.35
N LYS A 31 -14.77 9.78 11.48
CA LYS A 31 -14.10 9.96 10.19
C LYS A 31 -12.67 10.45 10.47
N PRO A 32 -11.64 9.87 9.86
CA PRO A 32 -10.27 10.31 10.11
C PRO A 32 -10.10 11.76 9.63
N ASP A 33 -9.33 12.54 10.38
CA ASP A 33 -9.00 13.90 9.97
C ASP A 33 -7.94 13.87 8.85
N ARG A 34 -7.72 14.99 8.16
CA ARG A 34 -6.74 15.10 7.07
C ARG A 34 -5.34 14.70 7.53
N ASP A 35 -4.97 15.03 8.76
CA ASP A 35 -3.66 14.69 9.34
C ASP A 35 -3.53 13.21 9.68
N ASP A 36 -4.59 12.59 10.21
CA ASP A 36 -4.64 11.15 10.47
C ASP A 36 -4.57 10.36 9.16
N TYR A 37 -5.33 10.78 8.14
CA TYR A 37 -5.27 10.21 6.80
C TYR A 37 -3.87 10.31 6.20
N MET A 38 -3.26 11.50 6.25
CA MET A 38 -1.93 11.73 5.70
C MET A 38 -0.88 10.87 6.41
N SER A 39 -1.02 10.67 7.72
CA SER A 39 -0.12 9.81 8.50
C SER A 39 -0.24 8.34 8.08
N ILE A 40 -1.47 7.82 7.96
CA ILE A 40 -1.73 6.45 7.50
C ILE A 40 -1.20 6.25 6.08
N VAL A 41 -1.42 7.19 5.17
CA VAL A 41 -0.93 7.11 3.78
C VAL A 41 0.60 7.12 3.74
N LYS A 42 1.26 7.97 4.54
CA LYS A 42 2.73 8.00 4.60
C LYS A 42 3.31 6.71 5.16
N ILE A 43 2.75 6.18 6.24
CA ILE A 43 3.21 4.93 6.85
C ILE A 43 2.95 3.75 5.91
N GLY A 44 1.74 3.65 5.36
CA GLY A 44 1.37 2.61 4.41
C GLY A 44 2.21 2.67 3.13
N GLY A 45 2.42 3.87 2.59
CA GLY A 45 3.27 4.09 1.41
C GLY A 45 4.73 3.72 1.68
N LEU A 46 5.27 4.07 2.85
CA LEU A 46 6.62 3.65 3.25
C LEU A 46 6.74 2.12 3.29
N LEU A 47 5.76 1.43 3.87
CA LEU A 47 5.75 -0.02 3.97
C LEU A 47 5.71 -0.69 2.57
N VAL A 48 4.87 -0.19 1.68
CA VAL A 48 4.81 -0.65 0.28
C VAL A 48 6.13 -0.43 -0.45
N VAL A 49 6.77 0.72 -0.27
CA VAL A 49 8.08 1.02 -0.89
C VAL A 49 9.15 0.06 -0.38
N VAL A 50 9.19 -0.21 0.94
CA VAL A 50 10.15 -1.15 1.53
C VAL A 50 9.94 -2.56 0.97
N LEU A 51 8.70 -3.06 0.93
CA LEU A 51 8.40 -4.37 0.36
C LEU A 51 8.73 -4.45 -1.13
N GLY A 52 8.42 -3.40 -1.90
CA GLY A 52 8.75 -3.31 -3.32
C GLY A 52 10.26 -3.33 -3.56
N ALA A 53 11.04 -2.60 -2.74
CA ALA A 53 12.50 -2.60 -2.81
C ALA A 53 13.07 -4.00 -2.52
N TYR A 54 12.59 -4.67 -1.47
CA TYR A 54 13.01 -6.05 -1.17
C TYR A 54 12.66 -7.01 -2.31
N SER A 55 11.46 -6.93 -2.86
CA SER A 55 11.03 -7.78 -3.98
C SER A 55 11.93 -7.59 -5.21
N LEU A 56 12.28 -6.34 -5.54
CA LEU A 56 13.17 -6.02 -6.65
C LEU A 56 14.58 -6.58 -6.42
N ILE A 57 15.13 -6.40 -5.22
CA ILE A 57 16.46 -6.94 -4.85
C ILE A 57 16.47 -8.47 -4.95
N PHE A 58 15.48 -9.15 -4.39
CA PHE A 58 15.39 -10.62 -4.45
C PHE A 58 15.22 -11.14 -5.87
N ASN A 59 14.38 -10.49 -6.69
CA ASN A 59 14.19 -10.87 -8.09
C ASN A 59 15.50 -10.66 -8.88
N PHE A 60 16.23 -9.57 -8.62
CA PHE A 60 17.51 -9.33 -9.24
C PHE A 60 18.58 -10.36 -8.81
N ILE A 61 18.68 -10.69 -7.52
CA ILE A 61 19.58 -11.73 -7.03
C ILE A 61 19.23 -13.08 -7.65
N PHE A 62 17.94 -13.41 -7.73
CA PHE A 62 17.48 -14.64 -8.38
C PHE A 62 17.84 -14.65 -9.87
N TYR A 63 17.62 -13.55 -10.59
CA TYR A 63 18.05 -13.40 -11.98
C TYR A 63 19.57 -13.56 -12.12
N LEU A 64 20.37 -13.09 -11.16
CA LEU A 64 21.82 -13.23 -11.18
C LEU A 64 22.32 -14.65 -10.88
N LEU A 65 21.70 -15.34 -9.92
CA LEU A 65 22.12 -16.66 -9.45
C LEU A 65 21.54 -17.81 -10.27
N VAL A 66 20.28 -17.69 -10.71
CA VAL A 66 19.51 -18.80 -11.27
C VAL A 66 19.52 -18.80 -12.78
N THR A 67 19.88 -17.69 -13.44
CA THR A 67 20.02 -17.65 -14.89
C THR A 67 21.48 -18.01 -15.26
N PRO A 68 21.77 -19.24 -15.71
CA PRO A 68 23.15 -19.72 -15.94
C PRO A 68 23.80 -19.13 -17.20
N HIS A 69 23.10 -18.22 -17.87
CA HIS A 69 23.49 -17.62 -19.14
C HIS A 69 23.30 -16.10 -19.06
N PHE A 70 24.23 -15.40 -18.39
CA PHE A 70 24.53 -14.01 -18.75
C PHE A 70 25.16 -13.99 -20.15
N SER A 71 24.38 -14.39 -21.15
CA SER A 71 24.72 -14.31 -22.57
C SER A 71 24.20 -13.00 -23.15
N ILE A 72 24.03 -11.97 -22.32
CA ILE A 72 23.81 -10.61 -22.80
C ILE A 72 25.18 -10.13 -23.27
N PRO A 73 25.37 -9.91 -24.59
CA PRO A 73 26.66 -9.51 -25.12
C PRO A 73 27.07 -8.17 -24.52
N TYR A 74 28.36 -8.03 -24.24
CA TYR A 74 28.95 -6.75 -23.88
C TYR A 74 28.68 -5.76 -25.02
N PRO A 75 28.15 -4.55 -24.78
CA PRO A 75 28.11 -3.83 -23.49
C PRO A 75 26.74 -3.78 -22.79
N GLU A 76 25.73 -4.49 -23.28
CA GLU A 76 24.35 -4.38 -22.78
C GLU A 76 24.21 -4.81 -21.31
N ASN A 77 25.06 -5.75 -20.87
CA ASN A 77 25.15 -6.19 -19.48
C ASN A 77 25.55 -5.06 -18.52
N ILE A 78 26.44 -4.16 -18.93
CA ILE A 78 26.83 -2.98 -18.15
C ILE A 78 25.67 -2.01 -18.04
N ILE A 79 24.93 -1.79 -19.13
CA ILE A 79 23.80 -0.86 -19.15
C ILE A 79 22.71 -1.35 -18.19
N VAL A 80 22.42 -2.64 -18.19
CA VAL A 80 21.44 -3.26 -17.28
C VAL A 80 21.89 -3.10 -15.83
N LEU A 81 23.15 -3.45 -15.51
CA LEU A 81 23.72 -3.26 -14.16
C LEU A 81 23.69 -1.80 -13.71
N ALA A 82 24.12 -0.86 -14.57
CA ALA A 82 24.12 0.55 -14.26
C ALA A 82 22.71 1.09 -14.02
N THR A 83 21.73 0.66 -14.83
CA THR A 83 20.32 1.06 -14.67
C THR A 83 19.77 0.59 -13.33
N ILE A 84 20.10 -0.64 -12.91
CA ILE A 84 19.67 -1.18 -11.62
C ILE A 84 20.30 -0.42 -10.45
N VAL A 85 21.60 -0.11 -10.52
CA VAL A 85 22.28 0.71 -9.50
C VAL A 85 21.62 2.08 -9.38
N VAL A 86 21.26 2.71 -10.50
CA VAL A 86 20.54 4.00 -10.52
C VAL A 86 19.15 3.86 -9.90
N ILE A 87 18.41 2.78 -10.19
CA ILE A 87 17.09 2.52 -9.58
C ILE A 87 17.21 2.36 -8.06
N ILE A 88 18.19 1.59 -7.58
CA ILE A 88 18.43 1.40 -6.14
C ILE A 88 18.80 2.73 -5.47
N ALA A 89 19.67 3.53 -6.09
CA ALA A 89 20.04 4.86 -5.60
C ALA A 89 18.83 5.81 -5.54
N ALA A 90 17.98 5.83 -6.57
CA ALA A 90 16.77 6.65 -6.61
C ALA A 90 15.78 6.23 -5.52
N LEU A 91 15.55 4.92 -5.35
CA LEU A 91 14.66 4.38 -4.31
C LEU A 91 15.15 4.70 -2.90
N SER A 92 16.46 4.62 -2.66
CA SER A 92 17.05 4.97 -1.37
C SER A 92 16.97 6.47 -1.08
N ILE A 93 17.13 7.35 -2.07
CA ILE A 93 16.87 8.79 -1.92
C ILE A 93 15.40 9.06 -1.57
N VAL A 94 14.45 8.40 -2.25
CA VAL A 94 13.02 8.53 -1.96
C VAL A 94 12.70 8.06 -0.53
N LEU A 95 13.28 6.95 -0.08
CA LEU A 95 13.16 6.47 1.30
C LEU A 95 13.71 7.49 2.31
N ILE A 96 14.88 8.07 2.05
CA ILE A 96 15.48 9.09 2.92
C ILE A 96 14.61 10.36 2.98
N ILE A 97 14.07 10.83 1.86
CA ILE A 97 13.20 12.01 1.83
C ILE A 97 11.88 11.72 2.56
N SER A 98 11.29 10.55 2.33
CA SER A 98 10.04 10.13 2.97
C SER A 98 10.19 10.05 4.49
N THR A 99 11.27 9.41 4.97
CA THR A 99 11.58 9.30 6.41
C THR A 99 11.92 10.65 7.05
N ARG A 100 12.68 11.53 6.38
CA ARG A 100 12.97 12.89 6.89
C ARG A 100 11.71 13.74 7.05
N ASN A 101 10.71 13.57 6.19
CA ASN A 101 9.44 14.29 6.30
C ASN A 101 8.53 13.75 7.42
N MET A 102 8.63 12.47 7.79
CA MET A 102 7.91 11.91 8.94
C MET A 102 8.44 12.46 10.28
N GLY A 103 9.76 12.59 10.44
CA GLY A 103 10.36 13.12 11.68
C GLY A 103 9.95 14.56 12.02
N LYS A 104 9.53 15.36 11.03
CA LYS A 104 9.01 16.72 11.24
C LYS A 104 7.54 16.75 11.67
N GLN A 105 6.73 15.76 11.29
CA GLN A 105 5.31 15.72 11.67
C GLN A 105 5.09 15.22 13.11
N THR A 106 5.94 14.31 13.60
CA THR A 106 5.92 13.91 15.03
C THR A 106 6.13 15.08 15.99
N LYS A 107 6.93 16.09 15.62
CA LYS A 107 7.19 17.26 16.49
C LYS A 107 6.03 18.26 16.58
N LYS A 108 5.06 18.21 15.67
CA LYS A 108 3.87 19.09 15.73
C LYS A 108 2.68 18.46 16.48
N GLY A 109 2.60 17.14 16.57
CA GLY A 109 1.55 16.43 17.33
C GLY A 109 1.78 16.33 18.84
N GLY A 110 2.96 16.71 19.35
CA GLY A 110 3.30 16.68 20.79
C GLY A 110 3.04 17.99 21.55
N LYS A 111 2.38 18.96 20.90
CA LYS A 111 1.91 20.20 21.52
C LYS A 111 0.46 20.42 21.15
N SER A 112 -0.43 19.61 21.72
CA SER A 112 -1.82 20.00 21.98
C SER A 112 -2.37 19.20 23.14
#